data_AF-A0A1Q3DHB3-F1
#
_entry.id   AF-A0A1Q3DHB3-F1
#
_cell.length_a   1.000
_cell.length_b   1.000
_cell.length_c   1.000
_cell.angle_alpha   90.00
_cell.angle_beta   90.00
_cell.angle_gamma   90.00
#
_symmetry.space_group_name_H-M   'P 1'
#
loop_
_entity.id
_entity.type
_entity.pdbx_description
1 polymer ?
#
loop_
_entity_poly.entity_id
_entity_poly.type
_entity_poly.pdbx_seq_one_letter_code
_entity_poly.pdbx_strand_id
1 'polypeptide(L)'
;MLTGNARVHISFVYGLCDRNARQGLWCELNHYADQFRQDPWVVMGDFNVTRFGSEHSASRTIRKAMQEFNSAILAAELEDIKGSGQFYTWSNMRSGEGAISKKLDRALGNWQWFNVLGDTYAHFHSPGISDHSPISIQVRHRVQYRGRPFKFINFWAKNERFL
;
A
#
# COMPACT_ATOMS: atom_id res chain seq x y z
N MET A 1 6.91 -16.79 11.32
CA MET A 1 8.28 -16.65 10.78
C MET A 1 8.23 -16.99 9.31
N LEU A 2 8.96 -16.26 8.47
CA LEU A 2 9.16 -16.62 7.06
C LEU A 2 9.85 -17.99 7.03
N THR A 3 9.12 -19.06 6.69
CA THR A 3 9.69 -20.41 6.64
C THR A 3 10.41 -20.58 5.31
N GLY A 4 11.70 -20.23 5.30
CA GLY A 4 12.61 -20.28 4.16
C GLY A 4 13.56 -19.07 4.16
N ASN A 5 14.76 -19.23 3.59
CA ASN A 5 15.77 -18.17 3.38
C ASN A 5 15.31 -17.12 2.34
N ALA A 6 14.07 -16.63 2.41
CA ALA A 6 13.57 -15.60 1.52
C ALA A 6 14.19 -14.25 1.90
N ARG A 7 15.04 -13.72 1.01
CA ARG A 7 15.56 -12.34 1.11
C ARG A 7 14.40 -11.39 0.78
N VAL A 8 14.24 -10.36 1.60
CA VAL A 8 13.21 -9.33 1.42
C VAL A 8 13.87 -7.97 1.59
N HIS A 9 13.49 -7.02 0.74
CA HIS A 9 13.95 -5.64 0.79
C HIS A 9 12.85 -4.75 1.34
N ILE A 10 13.21 -3.85 2.25
CA ILE A 10 12.30 -2.87 2.85
C ILE A 10 12.99 -1.52 2.75
N SER A 11 12.36 -0.58 2.04
CA SER A 11 12.81 0.79 1.91
C SER A 11 11.89 1.72 2.69
N PHE A 12 12.47 2.59 3.51
CA PHE A 12 11.75 3.66 4.19
C PHE A 12 12.02 4.97 3.48
N VAL A 13 10.96 5.69 3.11
CA VAL A 13 11.07 6.91 2.30
C VAL A 13 10.49 8.12 3.01
N TYR A 14 11.08 9.27 2.72
CA TYR A 14 10.55 10.59 3.05
C TYR A 14 10.70 11.49 1.82
N GLY A 15 9.59 11.74 1.13
CA GLY A 15 9.52 12.63 -0.02
C GLY A 15 9.55 14.08 0.45
N LEU A 16 10.41 14.91 -0.17
CA LEU A 16 10.46 16.33 0.16
C LEU A 16 9.15 17.04 -0.23
N CYS A 17 8.77 18.07 0.56
CA CYS A 17 7.55 18.83 0.30
C CYS A 17 7.60 19.61 -1.03
N ASP A 18 8.80 20.04 -1.46
CA ASP A 18 8.99 20.67 -2.75
C ASP A 18 8.90 19.66 -3.90
N ARG A 19 8.12 20.00 -4.92
CA ARG A 19 7.86 19.10 -6.06
C ARG A 19 9.13 18.78 -6.84
N ASN A 20 10.01 19.75 -7.07
CA ASN A 20 11.20 19.55 -7.90
C ASN A 20 12.25 18.76 -7.12
N ALA A 21 12.46 19.09 -5.85
CA ALA A 21 13.38 18.37 -4.97
C ALA A 21 12.97 16.89 -4.79
N ARG A 22 11.66 16.60 -4.80
CA ARG A 22 11.14 15.22 -4.72
C ARG A 22 11.42 14.36 -5.96
N GLN A 23 11.80 14.94 -7.11
CA GLN A 23 12.10 14.13 -8.31
C GLN A 23 13.28 13.17 -8.10
N GLY A 24 14.21 13.50 -7.20
CA GLY A 24 15.29 12.60 -6.80
C GLY A 24 14.76 11.27 -6.28
N LEU A 25 13.75 11.31 -5.40
CA LEU A 25 13.10 10.11 -4.86
C LEU A 25 12.51 9.23 -5.98
N TRP A 26 11.91 9.81 -7.01
CA TRP A 26 11.37 9.05 -8.15
C TRP A 26 12.47 8.32 -8.93
N CYS A 27 13.64 8.95 -9.08
CA CYS A 27 14.79 8.31 -9.72
C CYS A 27 15.33 7.16 -8.87
N GLU A 28 15.41 7.34 -7.56
CA GLU A 28 15.84 6.29 -6.62
C GLU A 28 14.88 5.10 -6.61
N LEU A 29 13.56 5.35 -6.65
CA LEU A 29 12.57 4.26 -6.74
C LEU A 29 12.79 3.40 -7.98
N ASN A 30 12.99 4.01 -9.15
CA ASN A 30 13.25 3.25 -10.38
C ASN A 30 14.59 2.50 -10.32
N HIS A 31 15.63 3.13 -9.78
CA HIS A 31 16.93 2.48 -9.59
C HIS A 31 16.82 1.22 -8.71
N TYR A 32 16.13 1.31 -7.57
CA TYR A 32 15.94 0.18 -6.69
C TYR A 32 14.94 -0.86 -7.22
N ALA A 33 13.94 -0.45 -8.00
CA ALA A 33 13.07 -1.37 -8.72
C ALA A 33 13.88 -2.28 -9.65
N ASP A 34 14.85 -1.71 -10.36
CA ASP A 34 15.74 -2.47 -11.23
C ASP A 34 16.67 -3.41 -10.45
N GLN A 35 17.17 -2.94 -9.31
CA GLN A 35 18.07 -3.72 -8.45
C GLN A 35 17.36 -4.89 -7.76
N PHE A 36 16.12 -4.68 -7.29
CA PHE A 36 15.35 -5.67 -6.52
C PHE A 36 14.29 -6.39 -7.34
N ARG A 37 14.36 -6.33 -8.68
CA ARG A 37 13.34 -6.88 -9.59
C ARG A 37 12.99 -8.36 -9.33
N GLN A 38 13.96 -9.15 -8.86
CA GLN A 38 13.79 -10.59 -8.62
C GLN A 38 13.46 -10.95 -7.17
N ASP A 39 13.46 -9.97 -6.26
CA ASP A 39 13.25 -10.18 -4.83
C ASP A 39 12.00 -9.43 -4.33
N PRO A 40 11.29 -9.94 -3.31
CA PRO A 40 10.22 -9.20 -2.64
C PRO A 40 10.73 -7.86 -2.12
N TRP A 41 10.10 -6.77 -2.58
CA TRP A 41 10.44 -5.42 -2.16
C TRP A 41 9.19 -4.64 -1.77
N VAL A 42 9.29 -3.94 -0.63
CA VAL A 42 8.30 -2.97 -0.20
C VAL A 42 8.95 -1.62 0.08
N VAL A 43 8.27 -0.56 -0.35
CA VAL A 43 8.59 0.83 -0.05
C VAL A 43 7.51 1.38 0.84
N MET A 44 7.87 1.96 1.98
CA MET A 44 6.89 2.57 2.87
C MET A 44 7.37 3.88 3.49
N GLY A 45 6.43 4.77 3.78
CA GLY A 45 6.71 6.07 4.38
C GLY A 45 5.92 7.19 3.73
N ASP A 46 6.36 8.41 3.99
CA ASP A 46 5.72 9.64 3.55
C ASP A 46 6.20 10.03 2.15
N PHE A 47 5.30 10.06 1.17
CA PHE A 47 5.62 10.49 -0.20
C PHE A 47 5.37 12.00 -0.41
N ASN A 48 4.75 12.66 0.58
CA ASN A 48 4.31 14.05 0.55
C ASN A 48 3.39 14.42 -0.64
N VAL A 49 2.76 13.43 -1.28
CA VAL A 49 1.90 13.60 -2.44
C VAL A 49 0.74 12.62 -2.41
N THR A 50 -0.46 13.12 -2.74
CA THR A 50 -1.63 12.27 -2.96
C THR A 50 -1.54 11.61 -4.33
N ARG A 51 -2.05 10.38 -4.45
CA ARG A 51 -2.15 9.66 -5.73
C ARG A 51 -3.40 10.10 -6.49
N PHE A 52 -4.50 10.34 -5.79
CA PHE A 52 -5.80 10.72 -6.37
C PHE A 52 -6.40 11.96 -5.71
N GLY A 53 -7.30 12.65 -6.42
CA GLY A 53 -7.94 13.86 -5.89
C GLY A 53 -8.85 13.55 -4.69
N SER A 54 -9.41 12.33 -4.64
CA SER A 54 -10.20 11.84 -3.51
C SER A 54 -9.40 11.62 -2.22
N GLU A 55 -8.07 11.68 -2.29
CA GLU A 55 -7.19 11.50 -1.13
C GLU A 55 -6.83 12.84 -0.46
N HIS A 56 -7.57 13.89 -0.79
CA HIS A 56 -7.47 15.21 -0.16
C HIS A 56 -8.87 15.66 0.25
N SER A 57 -9.08 15.94 1.54
CA SER A 57 -10.43 16.17 2.10
C SER A 57 -11.16 17.38 1.50
N ALA A 58 -10.42 18.44 1.17
CA ALA A 58 -10.99 19.71 0.70
C ALA A 58 -10.87 20.00 -0.81
N SER A 59 -10.17 19.18 -1.60
CA SER A 59 -9.89 19.49 -3.01
C SER A 59 -9.73 18.22 -3.81
N ARG A 60 -10.44 18.12 -4.95
CA ARG A 60 -10.32 16.99 -5.88
C ARG A 60 -9.51 17.32 -7.14
N THR A 61 -8.87 18.48 -7.16
CA THR A 61 -8.09 18.96 -8.31
C THR A 61 -6.90 18.06 -8.57
N ILE A 62 -6.79 17.56 -9.81
CA ILE A 62 -5.62 16.79 -10.25
C ILE A 62 -4.44 17.73 -10.43
N ARG A 63 -3.31 17.40 -9.82
CA ARG A 63 -2.07 18.20 -9.84
C ARG A 63 -0.99 17.43 -10.58
N LYS A 64 -0.07 18.16 -11.22
CA LYS A 64 1.10 17.59 -11.92
C LYS A 64 1.91 16.64 -11.01
N ALA A 65 2.11 17.01 -9.74
CA ALA A 65 2.80 16.18 -8.77
C ALA A 65 2.17 14.77 -8.61
N MET A 66 0.86 14.67 -8.73
CA MET A 66 0.14 13.39 -8.62
C MET A 66 0.38 12.53 -9.87
N GLN A 67 0.41 13.15 -11.05
CA GLN A 67 0.70 12.44 -12.30
C GLN A 67 2.14 11.92 -12.30
N GLU A 68 3.09 12.74 -11.85
CA GLU A 68 4.49 12.36 -11.71
C GLU A 68 4.68 11.21 -10.72
N PHE A 69 4.01 11.29 -9.57
CA PHE A 69 4.03 10.21 -8.60
C PHE A 69 3.46 8.90 -9.16
N ASN A 70 2.28 8.97 -9.80
CA ASN A 70 1.69 7.80 -10.44
C ASN A 70 2.57 7.21 -11.54
N SER A 71 3.24 8.07 -12.32
CA SER A 71 4.16 7.62 -13.38
C SER A 71 5.39 6.93 -12.80
N ALA A 72 5.94 7.46 -11.69
CA ALA A 72 7.10 6.88 -11.02
C ALA A 72 6.79 5.50 -10.42
N ILE A 73 5.67 5.35 -9.69
CA ILE A 73 5.32 4.05 -9.10
C ILE A 73 4.90 3.04 -10.17
N LEU A 74 4.30 3.50 -11.28
CA LEU A 74 3.98 2.62 -12.41
C LEU A 74 5.26 2.11 -13.09
N ALA A 75 6.23 2.99 -13.34
CA ALA A 75 7.52 2.61 -13.93
C ALA A 75 8.32 1.64 -13.03
N ALA A 76 8.20 1.80 -11.71
CA ALA A 76 8.79 0.92 -10.71
C ALA A 76 7.98 -0.38 -10.46
N GLU A 77 6.85 -0.58 -11.15
CA GLU A 77 5.93 -1.71 -10.96
C GLU A 77 5.48 -1.91 -9.50
N LEU A 78 5.23 -0.79 -8.81
CA LEU A 78 4.83 -0.73 -7.41
C LEU A 78 3.32 -0.49 -7.27
N GLU A 79 2.67 -1.29 -6.42
CA GLU A 79 1.25 -1.15 -6.10
C GLU A 79 1.00 -1.01 -4.60
N ASP A 80 -0.05 -0.27 -4.22
CA ASP A 80 -0.48 -0.14 -2.83
C ASP A 80 -0.78 -1.53 -2.22
N ILE A 81 -0.12 -1.85 -1.11
CA ILE A 81 -0.52 -2.97 -0.26
C ILE A 81 -1.90 -2.67 0.31
N LYS A 82 -2.76 -3.69 0.39
CA LYS A 82 -4.12 -3.56 0.95
C LYS A 82 -4.08 -2.84 2.30
N GLY A 83 -4.81 -1.73 2.40
CA GLY A 83 -4.83 -0.86 3.57
C GLY A 83 -5.98 -1.15 4.54
N SER A 84 -5.77 -0.86 5.82
CA SER A 84 -6.79 -0.83 6.88
C SER A 84 -6.51 0.29 7.87
N GLY A 85 -7.50 0.68 8.67
CA GLY A 85 -7.36 1.80 9.61
C GLY A 85 -7.65 3.15 8.96
N GLN A 86 -6.84 4.15 9.27
CA GLN A 86 -7.05 5.54 8.82
C GLN A 86 -6.87 5.67 7.30
N PHE A 87 -7.86 6.28 6.63
CA PHE A 87 -7.75 6.55 5.19
C PHE A 87 -6.82 7.74 4.90
N TYR A 88 -6.99 8.84 5.61
CA TYR A 88 -6.06 9.96 5.60
C TYR A 88 -4.95 9.69 6.60
N THR A 89 -3.72 9.97 6.20
CA THR A 89 -2.53 9.69 7.00
C THR A 89 -1.82 10.96 7.44
N TRP A 90 -2.25 12.12 6.98
CA TRP A 90 -1.77 13.42 7.42
C TRP A 90 -2.94 14.37 7.68
N SER A 91 -2.80 15.26 8.66
CA SER A 91 -3.72 16.38 8.88
C SER A 91 -2.96 17.66 9.18
N ASN A 92 -3.54 18.82 8.87
CA ASN A 92 -2.97 20.10 9.28
C ASN A 92 -3.20 20.45 10.76
N MET A 93 -3.68 19.50 11.58
CA MET A 93 -4.04 19.65 12.99
C MET A 93 -5.02 20.81 13.31
N ARG A 94 -5.78 21.30 12.32
CA ARG A 94 -6.81 22.33 12.51
C ARG A 94 -8.18 21.70 12.68
N SER A 95 -9.07 22.45 13.32
CA SER A 95 -10.49 22.11 13.50
C SER A 95 -11.38 23.06 12.69
N GLY A 96 -12.62 22.65 12.41
CA GLY A 96 -13.61 23.46 11.70
C GLY A 96 -13.35 23.56 10.19
N GLU A 97 -13.77 24.68 9.58
CA GLU A 97 -13.71 24.88 8.12
C GLU A 97 -12.27 24.85 7.55
N GLY A 98 -11.26 25.12 8.37
CA GLY A 98 -9.86 25.07 7.99
C GLY A 98 -9.20 23.69 8.09
N ALA A 99 -9.93 22.66 8.52
CA ALA A 99 -9.40 21.31 8.69
C ALA A 99 -9.12 20.64 7.34
N ILE A 100 -7.87 20.23 7.12
CA ILE A 100 -7.45 19.54 5.90
C ILE A 100 -6.75 18.23 6.27
N SER A 101 -7.16 17.15 5.62
CA SER A 101 -6.53 15.84 5.75
C SER A 101 -6.16 15.29 4.37
N LYS A 102 -5.05 14.55 4.31
CA LYS A 102 -4.50 13.97 3.07
C LYS A 102 -3.99 12.56 3.31
N LYS A 103 -3.95 11.73 2.26
CA LYS A 103 -3.23 10.46 2.28
C LYS A 103 -1.87 10.62 1.61
N LEU A 104 -0.83 10.78 2.43
CA LEU A 104 0.55 11.04 1.99
C LEU A 104 1.47 9.83 2.21
N ASP A 105 1.20 9.08 3.27
CA ASP A 105 1.93 7.88 3.67
C ASP A 105 1.38 6.65 2.95
N ARG A 106 2.27 5.77 2.49
CA ARG A 106 1.90 4.53 1.79
C ARG A 106 2.83 3.38 2.15
N ALA A 107 2.36 2.16 1.87
CA ALA A 107 3.22 1.00 1.68
C ALA A 107 2.93 0.42 0.29
N LEU A 108 3.96 0.34 -0.54
CA LEU A 108 3.90 -0.08 -1.94
C LEU A 108 4.77 -1.33 -2.12
N GLY A 109 4.20 -2.41 -2.64
CA GLY A 109 4.92 -3.66 -2.93
C GLY A 109 5.14 -3.85 -4.43
N ASN A 110 6.21 -4.56 -4.80
CA ASN A 110 6.39 -5.06 -6.16
C ASN A 110 5.66 -6.41 -6.36
N TRP A 111 5.65 -6.93 -7.59
CA TRP A 111 5.05 -8.24 -7.89
C TRP A 111 5.56 -9.36 -6.98
N GLN A 112 6.88 -9.41 -6.72
CA GLN A 112 7.47 -10.46 -5.89
C GLN A 112 7.00 -10.38 -4.44
N TRP A 113 6.77 -9.18 -3.91
CA TRP A 113 6.14 -8.98 -2.63
C TRP A 113 4.76 -9.64 -2.59
N PHE A 114 3.90 -9.40 -3.59
CA PHE A 114 2.58 -10.01 -3.62
C PHE A 114 2.62 -11.52 -3.83
N ASN A 115 3.55 -12.02 -4.62
CA ASN A 115 3.73 -13.45 -4.88
C ASN A 115 4.11 -14.22 -3.59
N VAL A 116 5.10 -13.71 -2.85
CA VAL A 116 5.64 -14.37 -1.66
C VAL A 116 4.87 -14.00 -0.39
N LEU A 117 4.52 -12.72 -0.24
CA LEU A 117 3.94 -12.11 0.96
C LEU A 117 2.55 -11.51 0.73
N GLY A 118 1.81 -11.95 -0.30
CA GLY A 118 0.51 -11.37 -0.66
C GLY A 118 -0.60 -11.43 0.40
N ASP A 119 -0.46 -12.26 1.46
CA ASP A 119 -1.32 -12.21 2.64
C ASP A 119 -0.77 -11.19 3.67
N THR A 120 -0.51 -9.98 3.19
CA THR A 120 -0.09 -8.82 3.98
C THR A 120 -1.09 -7.68 3.85
N TYR A 121 -1.14 -6.84 4.88
CA TYR A 121 -1.87 -5.57 4.82
C TYR A 121 -1.11 -4.48 5.55
N ALA A 122 -1.24 -3.27 5.03
CA ALA A 122 -0.80 -2.05 5.69
C ALA A 122 -1.90 -1.60 6.67
N HIS A 123 -1.54 -1.37 7.93
CA HIS A 123 -2.42 -0.78 8.92
C HIS A 123 -1.94 0.62 9.26
N PHE A 124 -2.82 1.60 9.05
CA PHE A 124 -2.60 3.01 9.33
C PHE A 124 -3.25 3.35 10.67
N HIS A 125 -2.42 3.58 11.68
CA HIS A 125 -2.84 3.78 13.06
C HIS A 125 -3.38 5.19 13.30
N SER A 126 -4.07 5.38 14.42
CA SER A 126 -4.41 6.72 14.90
C SER A 126 -3.13 7.56 15.11
N PRO A 127 -3.13 8.85 14.72
CA PRO A 127 -1.92 9.67 14.72
C PRO A 127 -1.43 10.08 16.12
N GLY A 128 -2.28 9.99 17.14
CA GLY A 128 -1.94 10.42 18.49
C GLY A 128 -1.66 11.93 18.53
N ILE A 129 -0.43 12.31 18.87
CA ILE A 129 0.04 13.71 18.90
C ILE A 129 0.73 14.17 17.60
N SER A 130 0.93 13.26 16.65
CA SER A 130 1.56 13.53 15.36
C SER A 130 0.54 14.10 14.37
N ASP A 131 1.00 14.83 13.35
CA ASP A 131 0.17 15.20 12.20
C ASP A 131 0.06 14.03 11.23
N HIS A 132 1.01 13.09 11.28
CA HIS A 132 1.03 11.84 10.52
C HIS A 132 0.51 10.62 11.31
N SER A 133 -0.17 9.71 10.61
CA SER A 133 -0.55 8.38 11.07
C SER A 133 0.59 7.38 10.87
N PRO A 134 1.04 6.68 11.93
CA PRO A 134 2.00 5.59 11.79
C PRO A 134 1.48 4.46 10.89
N ILE A 135 2.37 3.85 10.12
CA ILE A 135 2.08 2.72 9.25
C ILE A 135 2.83 1.47 9.73
N SER A 136 2.12 0.35 9.82
CA SER A 136 2.71 -0.98 10.06
C SER A 136 2.25 -1.96 8.99
N ILE A 137 3.14 -2.85 8.56
CA ILE A 137 2.78 -3.96 7.67
C ILE A 137 2.59 -5.21 8.51
N GLN A 138 1.38 -5.77 8.46
CA GLN A 138 1.06 -7.01 9.16
C GLN A 138 1.21 -8.18 8.18
N VAL A 139 2.18 -9.04 8.47
CA VAL A 139 2.42 -10.29 7.73
C VAL A 139 1.66 -11.40 8.43
N ARG A 140 0.62 -11.93 7.77
CA ARG A 140 -0.11 -13.06 8.34
C ARG A 140 0.73 -14.32 8.21
N HIS A 141 0.64 -15.16 9.23
CA HIS A 141 1.17 -16.51 9.14
C HIS A 141 0.34 -17.24 8.07
N ARG A 142 0.97 -17.62 6.95
CA ARG A 142 0.34 -18.56 6.02
C ARG A 142 0.12 -19.87 6.78
N VAL A 143 -1.06 -20.05 7.37
CA VAL A 143 -1.49 -21.37 7.78
C VAL A 143 -1.57 -22.15 6.48
N GLN A 144 -0.77 -23.21 6.34
CA GLN A 144 -0.81 -24.10 5.20
C GLN A 144 -2.29 -24.40 4.89
N TYR A 145 -2.76 -23.93 3.74
CA TYR A 145 -4.13 -24.15 3.31
C TYR A 145 -4.32 -25.67 3.14
N ARG A 146 -4.99 -26.31 4.10
CA ARG A 146 -5.25 -27.77 4.07
C ARG A 146 -6.40 -28.16 3.14
N GLY A 147 -6.85 -27.26 2.27
CA GLY A 147 -8.12 -27.43 1.55
C GLY A 147 -9.31 -27.18 2.48
N ARG A 148 -10.30 -26.43 2.01
CA ARG A 148 -11.65 -26.62 2.55
C ARG A 148 -12.20 -27.88 1.90
N PRO A 149 -12.73 -28.85 2.66
CA PRO A 149 -13.44 -29.98 2.05
C PRO A 149 -14.52 -29.44 1.13
N PHE A 150 -14.64 -30.01 -0.07
CA PHE A 150 -15.81 -29.77 -0.90
C PHE A 150 -17.05 -30.21 -0.11
N LYS A 151 -17.92 -29.27 0.21
CA LYS A 151 -19.18 -29.55 0.88
C LYS A 151 -20.28 -29.52 -0.17
N PHE A 152 -20.71 -30.71 -0.56
CA PHE A 152 -21.93 -30.90 -1.32
C PHE A 152 -23.09 -31.15 -0.37
N ILE A 153 -24.20 -30.47 -0.58
CA ILE A 153 -25.43 -30.75 0.17
C ILE A 153 -26.10 -31.95 -0.50
N ASN A 154 -26.09 -33.12 0.15
CA ASN A 154 -26.65 -34.37 -0.40
C ASN A 154 -28.13 -34.26 -0.82
N PHE A 155 -28.88 -33.28 -0.31
CA PHE A 155 -30.24 -33.01 -0.74
C PHE A 155 -30.34 -32.69 -2.24
N TRP A 156 -29.35 -32.01 -2.84
CA TRP A 156 -29.40 -31.67 -4.27
C TRP A 156 -29.37 -32.90 -5.16
N ALA A 157 -28.62 -33.94 -4.77
CA ALA A 157 -28.60 -35.22 -5.47
C ALA A 157 -29.92 -36.01 -5.38
N LYS A 158 -30.88 -35.57 -4.54
CA LYS A 158 -32.21 -36.16 -4.43
C LYS A 158 -33.25 -35.47 -5.31
N ASN A 159 -32.89 -34.39 -6.01
CA ASN A 159 -33.80 -33.72 -6.93
C ASN A 159 -33.90 -34.54 -8.23
N GLU A 160 -35.11 -34.79 -8.73
CA GLU A 160 -35.35 -35.53 -9.97
C GLU A 160 -34.74 -34.86 -11.22
N ARG A 161 -34.43 -33.57 -11.12
CA ARG A 161 -33.75 -32.77 -12.16
C ARG A 161 -32.26 -32.58 -11.89
N PHE A 162 -31.69 -33.32 -10.95
CA PHE A 162 -30.25 -33.29 -10.68
C PHE A 162 -29.52 -34.07 -11.76
N LEU A 163 -29.26 -33.41 -12.89
CA LEU A 163 -28.23 -33.64 -13.93
C LEU A 163 -28.53 -32.69 -15.10
#